data_AF-A0A3M6VHK9-F1
#
_entry.id   AF-A0A3M6VHK9-F1
#
_cell.length_a   1.000
_cell.length_b   1.000
_cell.length_c   1.000
_cell.angle_alpha   90.00
_cell.angle_beta   90.00
_cell.angle_gamma   90.00
#
_symmetry.space_group_name_H-M   'P 1'
#
loop_
_entity.id
_entity.type
_entity.pdbx_description
1 polymer ?
#
loop_
_entity_poly.entity_id
_entity_poly.type
_entity_poly.pdbx_seq_one_letter_code
_entity_poly.pdbx_strand_id
1 'polypeptide(L)'
;MSMASPMMTAMNMANQSPRPFEKETNGMAEEIPIQLTLGEMTLSLGAAGHWELDSHTTFKQTEERMKVLEKRNATLEDENIALQDKCTRMMEECNMEKFKCQLLVEMLAVSSLDEERMRMQAEQEKARATSLKTDLVALIEQARMKGLDLRKLNATKSLEGAP
;
A
#
# COMPACT_ATOMS: atom_id res chain seq x y z
N MET A 1 27.48 51.04 23.96
CA MET A 1 26.96 51.35 25.31
C MET A 1 27.55 50.30 26.24
N SER A 2 28.72 50.62 26.79
CA SER A 2 28.96 51.02 28.20
C SER A 2 29.10 49.79 29.10
N MET A 3 30.31 49.24 29.26
CA MET A 3 31.46 49.71 30.09
C MET A 3 31.33 49.31 31.56
N ALA A 4 32.21 48.37 31.92
CA ALA A 4 33.12 48.36 33.08
C ALA A 4 32.60 48.60 34.51
N SER A 5 33.10 47.74 35.41
CA SER A 5 33.09 47.77 36.88
C SER A 5 33.46 49.11 37.51
N PRO A 6 33.29 49.23 38.84
CA PRO A 6 34.50 49.44 39.64
C PRO A 6 34.59 48.62 40.94
N MET A 7 35.78 48.75 41.49
CA MET A 7 36.56 48.00 42.47
C MET A 7 36.45 48.59 43.88
N MET A 8 37.09 47.91 44.84
CA MET A 8 37.68 48.35 46.14
C MET A 8 37.04 47.65 47.35
N THR A 9 37.67 46.80 48.18
CA THR A 9 39.04 46.56 48.70
C THR A 9 39.13 46.90 50.21
N ALA A 10 39.55 45.89 50.98
CA ALA A 10 40.17 45.86 52.32
C ALA A 10 39.26 46.18 53.54
N MET A 11 39.34 45.48 54.68
CA MET A 11 40.49 45.10 55.52
C MET A 11 40.09 43.91 56.45
N ASN A 12 40.94 42.87 56.63
CA ASN A 12 41.93 42.68 57.74
C ASN A 12 41.24 42.41 59.12
N MET A 13 41.56 41.47 60.01
CA MET A 13 42.70 40.56 60.23
C MET A 13 42.33 39.39 61.18
N ALA A 14 42.95 38.23 60.91
CA ALA A 14 43.71 37.34 61.82
C ALA A 14 43.09 36.70 63.10
N ASN A 15 43.36 35.38 63.17
CA ASN A 15 43.80 34.57 64.33
C ASN A 15 42.93 34.48 65.59
N GLN A 16 42.39 33.29 65.84
CA GLN A 16 42.77 32.45 67.00
C GLN A 16 42.19 31.02 66.87
N SER A 17 43.04 30.02 67.14
CA SER A 17 42.69 28.58 67.22
C SER A 17 42.02 28.23 68.58
N PRO A 18 41.81 26.95 68.95
CA PRO A 18 40.48 26.35 69.13
C PRO A 18 40.13 26.02 70.60
N ARG A 19 38.87 25.60 70.82
CA ARG A 19 38.28 24.80 71.93
C ARG A 19 37.17 25.53 72.70
N PRO A 20 36.27 24.83 73.43
CA PRO A 20 36.10 23.38 73.58
C PRO A 20 34.68 22.88 73.22
N PHE A 21 34.58 21.55 73.08
CA PHE A 21 33.33 20.82 73.25
C PHE A 21 32.64 21.24 74.55
N GLU A 22 31.44 21.80 74.45
CA GLU A 22 30.45 21.71 75.51
C GLU A 22 29.24 20.94 74.98
N LYS A 23 28.90 19.94 75.77
CA LYS A 23 27.94 18.88 75.52
C LYS A 23 26.63 19.34 76.12
N GLU A 24 25.66 19.70 75.29
CA GLU A 24 24.25 19.70 75.68
C GLU A 24 23.54 18.60 74.90
N THR A 25 23.40 17.48 75.59
CA THR A 25 22.47 16.42 75.26
C THR A 25 21.04 16.95 75.40
N ASN A 26 20.20 16.54 74.45
CA ASN A 26 18.77 16.25 74.57
C ASN A 26 17.84 17.24 73.85
N GLY A 27 17.46 16.86 72.62
CA GLY A 27 16.46 17.51 71.81
C GLY A 27 16.24 16.72 70.52
N MET A 28 15.61 15.56 70.65
CA MET A 28 15.08 14.68 69.59
C MET A 28 15.98 14.46 68.37
N ALA A 29 16.63 13.30 68.32
CA ALA A 29 17.10 12.76 67.06
C ALA A 29 15.88 12.47 66.18
N GLU A 30 15.46 13.46 65.39
CA GLU A 30 14.64 13.19 64.21
C GLU A 30 15.52 12.33 63.28
N GLU A 31 15.23 11.03 63.25
CA GLU A 31 15.79 10.11 62.27
C GLU A 31 15.56 10.71 60.89
N ILE A 32 16.65 11.05 60.19
CA ILE A 32 16.56 11.42 58.78
C ILE A 32 16.10 10.17 58.03
N PRO A 33 14.89 10.16 57.43
CA PRO A 33 14.38 8.96 56.77
C PRO A 33 15.28 8.65 55.56
N ILE A 34 15.97 7.51 55.62
CA ILE A 34 16.80 7.05 54.50
C ILE A 34 15.85 6.44 53.47
N GLN A 35 15.74 7.11 52.33
CA GLN A 35 14.97 6.64 51.18
C GLN A 35 15.92 6.40 50.01
N LEU A 36 15.79 5.23 49.38
CA LEU A 36 16.51 4.88 48.16
C LEU A 36 15.50 4.76 47.02
N THR A 37 15.61 5.64 46.03
CA THR A 37 14.77 5.60 44.84
C THR A 37 15.53 4.95 43.69
N LEU A 38 15.02 3.83 43.18
CA LEU A 38 15.54 3.12 42.01
C LEU A 38 14.43 3.06 40.94
N GLY A 39 14.48 3.99 39.98
CA GLY A 39 13.40 4.13 38.99
C GLY A 39 12.08 4.56 39.65
N GLU A 40 11.02 3.77 39.47
CA GLU A 40 9.69 4.00 40.07
C GLU A 40 9.52 3.33 41.45
N MET A 41 10.58 2.71 41.99
CA MET A 41 10.55 2.05 43.30
C MET A 41 11.25 2.90 44.36
N THR A 42 10.58 3.07 45.50
CA THR A 42 11.14 3.72 46.69
C THR A 42 11.28 2.68 47.81
N LEU A 43 12.50 2.52 48.31
CA LEU A 43 12.83 1.76 49.51
C LEU A 43 12.94 2.74 50.66
N SER A 44 12.19 2.53 51.73
CA SER A 44 12.27 3.31 52.97
C SER A 44 12.83 2.42 54.08
N LEU A 45 13.66 3.00 54.95
CA LEU A 45 14.10 2.30 56.16
C LEU A 45 13.01 2.43 57.24
N GLY A 46 12.37 1.31 57.58
CA GLY A 46 11.31 1.25 58.60
C GLY A 46 11.87 1.45 60.02
N ALA A 47 10.99 1.80 60.96
CA ALA A 47 11.36 2.17 62.35
C ALA A 47 12.08 1.07 63.16
N ALA A 48 12.07 -0.18 62.68
CA ALA A 48 12.78 -1.30 63.27
C ALA A 48 14.08 -1.66 62.50
N GLY A 49 14.53 -0.78 61.60
CA GLY A 49 15.81 -0.90 60.88
C GLY A 49 15.77 -1.85 59.68
N HIS A 50 14.59 -2.29 59.24
CA HIS A 50 14.43 -3.10 58.02
C HIS A 50 14.10 -2.22 56.83
N TRP A 51 14.60 -2.59 55.66
CA TRP A 51 14.17 -1.97 54.41
C TRP A 51 12.76 -2.42 54.05
N GLU A 52 11.85 -1.47 53.98
CA GLU A 52 10.47 -1.65 53.55
C GLU A 52 10.32 -1.04 52.15
N LEU A 53 9.63 -1.77 51.28
CA LEU A 53 9.45 -1.38 49.88
C LEU A 53 8.09 -0.71 49.75
N ASP A 54 8.05 0.58 49.44
CA ASP A 54 6.79 1.36 49.32
C ASP A 54 6.03 1.06 48.02
N SER A 55 6.29 -0.11 47.40
CA SER A 55 6.02 -0.38 45.99
C SER A 55 4.94 -1.42 45.71
N HIS A 56 4.27 -2.00 46.72
CA HIS A 56 3.33 -3.08 46.40
C HIS A 56 2.16 -2.58 45.53
N THR A 57 1.68 -1.36 45.76
CA THR A 57 0.58 -0.77 45.00
C THR A 57 1.02 -0.28 43.62
N THR A 58 2.17 0.39 43.50
CA THR A 58 2.70 0.88 42.22
C THR A 58 3.16 -0.27 41.32
N PHE A 59 3.81 -1.29 41.88
CA PHE A 59 4.20 -2.50 41.14
C PHE A 59 2.98 -3.30 40.67
N LYS A 60 1.92 -3.41 41.50
CA LYS A 60 0.66 -4.05 41.06
C LYS A 60 -0.02 -3.26 39.95
N GLN A 61 -0.05 -1.93 40.04
CA GLN A 61 -0.64 -1.08 39.01
C GLN A 61 0.13 -1.16 37.68
N THR A 62 1.46 -1.24 37.72
CA THR A 62 2.27 -1.41 36.51
C THR A 62 2.11 -2.80 35.90
N GLU A 63 1.98 -3.85 36.71
CA GLU A 63 1.66 -5.21 36.24
C GLU A 63 0.28 -5.28 35.56
N GLU A 64 -0.74 -4.66 36.15
CA GLU A 64 -2.08 -4.57 35.55
C GLU A 64 -2.06 -3.79 34.23
N ARG A 65 -1.33 -2.67 34.19
CA ARG A 65 -1.15 -1.87 32.98
C ARG A 65 -0.40 -2.64 31.89
N MET A 66 0.61 -3.44 32.26
CA MET A 66 1.33 -4.32 31.33
C MET A 66 0.38 -5.31 30.70
N LYS A 67 -0.47 -6.01 31.48
CA LYS A 67 -1.47 -6.96 30.96
C LYS A 67 -2.46 -6.31 29.99
N VAL A 68 -2.91 -5.09 30.30
CA VAL A 68 -3.81 -4.32 29.41
C VAL A 68 -3.12 -3.98 28.10
N LEU A 69 -1.85 -3.55 28.16
CA LEU A 69 -1.06 -3.22 26.97
C LEU A 69 -0.75 -4.46 26.14
N GLU A 70 -0.42 -5.59 26.75
CA GLU A 70 -0.21 -6.87 26.05
C GLU A 70 -1.48 -7.29 25.32
N LYS A 71 -2.64 -7.24 25.98
CA LYS A 71 -3.92 -7.58 25.34
C LYS A 71 -4.21 -6.63 24.17
N ARG A 72 -3.97 -5.33 24.35
CA ARG A 72 -4.17 -4.34 23.29
C ARG A 72 -3.22 -4.57 22.12
N ASN A 73 -1.96 -4.90 22.39
CA ASN A 73 -0.97 -5.21 21.35
C ASN A 73 -1.40 -6.45 20.56
N ALA A 74 -1.81 -7.53 21.23
CA ALA A 74 -2.32 -8.72 20.56
C ALA A 74 -3.52 -8.39 19.65
N THR A 75 -4.49 -7.60 20.14
CA THR A 75 -5.62 -7.15 19.31
C THR A 75 -5.17 -6.31 18.11
N LEU A 76 -4.21 -5.39 18.30
CA LEU A 76 -3.69 -4.57 17.22
C LEU A 76 -2.89 -5.39 16.19
N GLU A 77 -2.18 -6.43 16.61
CA GLU A 77 -1.48 -7.36 15.73
C GLU A 77 -2.46 -8.14 14.86
N ASP A 78 -3.53 -8.68 15.46
CA ASP A 78 -4.60 -9.36 14.74
C ASP A 78 -5.30 -8.43 13.72
N GLU A 79 -5.63 -7.20 14.14
CA GLU A 79 -6.22 -6.19 13.27
C GLU A 79 -5.27 -5.81 12.12
N ASN A 80 -3.97 -5.70 12.39
CA ASN A 80 -2.97 -5.37 11.38
C ASN A 80 -2.89 -6.47 10.32
N ILE A 81 -2.82 -7.74 10.73
CA ILE A 81 -2.84 -8.89 9.81
C ILE A 81 -4.11 -8.87 8.97
N ALA A 82 -5.27 -8.69 9.59
CA ALA A 82 -6.55 -8.64 8.88
C ALA A 82 -6.62 -7.48 7.86
N LEU A 83 -6.04 -6.32 8.20
CA LEU A 83 -5.94 -5.18 7.29
C LEU A 83 -4.96 -5.43 6.13
N GLN A 84 -3.82 -6.06 6.39
CA GLN A 84 -2.86 -6.43 5.35
C GLN A 84 -3.48 -7.42 4.35
N ASP A 85 -4.20 -8.42 4.84
CA ASP A 85 -4.92 -9.38 3.99
C ASP A 85 -5.99 -8.68 3.14
N LYS A 86 -6.74 -7.76 3.74
CA LYS A 86 -7.76 -6.98 3.02
C LYS A 86 -7.13 -6.10 1.94
N CYS A 87 -6.03 -5.42 2.24
CA CYS A 87 -5.30 -4.61 1.27
C CYS A 87 -4.77 -5.45 0.11
N THR A 88 -4.21 -6.63 0.40
CA THR A 88 -3.71 -7.56 -0.62
C THR A 88 -4.84 -8.01 -1.54
N ARG A 89 -5.97 -8.44 -0.98
CA ARG A 89 -7.15 -8.85 -1.75
C ARG A 89 -7.69 -7.73 -2.63
N MET A 90 -7.84 -6.53 -2.08
CA MET A 90 -8.31 -5.37 -2.86
C MET A 90 -7.34 -5.00 -3.99
N MET A 91 -6.03 -5.15 -3.77
CA MET A 91 -5.02 -4.93 -4.80
C MET A 91 -5.14 -5.96 -5.93
N GLU A 92 -5.32 -7.24 -5.59
CA GLU A 92 -5.53 -8.31 -6.56
C GLU A 92 -6.81 -8.10 -7.37
N GLU A 93 -7.93 -7.77 -6.72
CA GLU A 93 -9.20 -7.46 -7.38
C GLU A 93 -9.06 -6.27 -8.35
N CYS A 94 -8.38 -5.20 -7.93
CA CYS A 94 -8.10 -4.04 -8.76
C CYS A 94 -7.23 -4.39 -9.98
N ASN A 95 -6.20 -5.21 -9.79
CA ASN A 95 -5.33 -5.66 -10.88
C ASN A 95 -6.09 -6.54 -11.87
N MET A 96 -6.96 -7.43 -11.39
CA MET A 96 -7.82 -8.26 -12.24
C MET A 96 -8.78 -7.40 -13.05
N GLU A 97 -9.36 -6.36 -12.47
CA GLU A 97 -10.27 -5.47 -13.18
C GLU A 97 -9.57 -4.67 -14.29
N LYS A 98 -8.36 -4.15 -14.00
CA LYS A 98 -7.51 -3.51 -15.00
C LYS A 98 -7.17 -4.45 -16.15
N PHE A 99 -6.81 -5.70 -15.84
CA PHE A 99 -6.50 -6.71 -16.85
C PHE A 99 -7.72 -7.02 -17.73
N LYS A 100 -8.91 -7.21 -17.14
CA LYS A 100 -10.15 -7.45 -17.91
C LYS A 100 -10.47 -6.28 -18.83
N CYS A 101 -10.37 -5.05 -18.34
CA CYS A 101 -10.59 -3.85 -19.14
C CYS A 101 -9.63 -3.78 -20.33
N GLN A 102 -8.33 -4.00 -20.09
CA GLN A 102 -7.32 -4.00 -21.14
C GLN A 102 -7.59 -5.08 -22.19
N LEU A 103 -7.90 -6.30 -21.75
CA LEU A 103 -8.21 -7.42 -22.64
C LEU A 103 -9.43 -7.11 -23.51
N LEU A 104 -10.49 -6.54 -22.94
CA LEU A 104 -11.69 -6.15 -23.70
C LEU A 104 -11.38 -5.10 -24.77
N VAL A 105 -10.53 -4.12 -24.45
CA VAL A 105 -10.10 -3.10 -25.42
C VAL A 105 -9.30 -3.73 -26.55
N GLU A 106 -8.37 -4.63 -26.24
CA GLU A 106 -7.56 -5.33 -27.24
C GLU A 106 -8.41 -6.24 -28.14
N MET A 107 -9.33 -7.01 -27.53
CA MET A 107 -10.25 -7.87 -28.28
C MET A 107 -11.20 -7.07 -29.18
N LEU A 108 -11.67 -5.91 -28.73
CA LEU A 108 -12.47 -5.00 -29.54
C LEU A 108 -11.65 -4.46 -30.72
N ALA A 109 -10.38 -4.09 -30.49
CA ALA A 109 -9.49 -3.64 -31.56
C ALA A 109 -9.25 -4.73 -32.61
N VAL A 110 -9.00 -5.98 -32.18
CA VAL A 110 -8.85 -7.13 -33.09
C VAL A 110 -10.14 -7.39 -33.87
N SER A 111 -11.29 -7.42 -33.19
CA SER A 111 -12.58 -7.65 -33.84
C SER A 111 -12.89 -6.58 -34.89
N SER A 112 -12.58 -5.31 -34.58
CA SER A 112 -12.74 -4.20 -35.52
C SER A 112 -11.86 -4.34 -36.77
N LEU A 113 -10.61 -4.80 -36.60
CA LEU A 113 -9.71 -5.08 -37.72
C LEU A 113 -10.22 -6.24 -38.58
N ASP A 114 -10.74 -7.30 -37.96
CA ASP A 114 -11.31 -8.45 -38.67
C ASP A 114 -12.57 -8.05 -39.46
N GLU A 115 -13.46 -7.23 -38.88
CA GLU A 115 -14.63 -6.70 -39.57
C GLU A 115 -14.26 -5.86 -40.79
N GLU A 116 -13.28 -4.96 -40.67
CA GLU A 116 -12.78 -4.15 -41.79
C GLU A 116 -12.22 -5.05 -42.90
N ARG A 117 -11.41 -6.05 -42.52
CA ARG A 117 -10.83 -7.01 -43.45
C ARG A 117 -11.90 -7.80 -44.19
N MET A 118 -12.93 -8.29 -43.49
CA MET A 118 -14.04 -9.01 -44.10
C MET A 118 -14.84 -8.12 -45.04
N ARG A 119 -15.08 -6.86 -44.68
CA ARG A 119 -15.77 -5.88 -45.53
C ARG A 119 -15.00 -5.64 -46.82
N MET A 120 -13.70 -5.39 -46.75
CA MET A 120 -12.84 -5.22 -47.93
C MET A 120 -12.86 -6.46 -48.84
N GLN A 121 -12.82 -7.67 -48.27
CA GLN A 121 -12.91 -8.91 -49.05
C GLN A 121 -14.27 -9.05 -49.76
N ALA A 122 -15.36 -8.74 -49.06
CA ALA A 122 -16.71 -8.77 -49.63
C ALA A 122 -16.87 -7.75 -50.76
N GLU A 123 -16.35 -6.53 -50.60
CA GLU A 123 -16.35 -5.49 -51.64
C GLU A 123 -15.52 -5.89 -52.85
N GLN A 124 -14.34 -6.47 -52.63
CA GLN A 124 -13.50 -6.98 -53.70
C GLN A 124 -14.20 -8.08 -54.49
N GLU A 125 -14.85 -9.03 -53.82
CA GLU A 125 -15.56 -10.12 -54.49
C GLU A 125 -16.80 -9.61 -55.24
N LYS A 126 -17.51 -8.63 -54.67
CA LYS A 126 -18.61 -7.94 -55.36
C LYS A 126 -18.14 -7.24 -56.63
N ALA A 127 -16.98 -6.58 -56.58
CA ALA A 127 -16.39 -5.93 -57.76
C ALA A 127 -16.01 -6.96 -58.83
N ARG A 128 -15.40 -8.09 -58.45
CA ARG A 128 -15.09 -9.20 -59.36
C ARG A 128 -16.34 -9.78 -60.01
N ALA A 129 -17.37 -10.07 -59.21
CA ALA A 129 -18.65 -10.59 -59.73
C ALA A 129 -19.31 -9.61 -60.71
N THR A 130 -19.21 -8.30 -60.44
CA THR A 130 -19.74 -7.26 -61.32
C THR A 130 -18.95 -7.16 -62.63
N SER A 131 -17.62 -7.25 -62.56
CA SER A 131 -16.76 -7.33 -63.75
C SER A 131 -17.12 -8.53 -64.61
N LEU A 132 -17.16 -9.73 -64.00
CA LEU A 132 -17.48 -10.97 -64.70
C LEU A 132 -18.88 -10.92 -65.34
N LYS A 133 -19.87 -10.36 -64.63
CA LYS A 133 -21.21 -10.14 -65.18
C LYS A 133 -21.16 -9.23 -66.41
N THR A 134 -20.39 -8.15 -66.35
CA THR A 134 -20.25 -7.20 -67.47
C THR A 134 -19.59 -7.87 -68.68
N ASP A 135 -18.52 -8.63 -68.45
CA ASP A 135 -17.82 -9.38 -69.49
C ASP A 135 -18.75 -10.42 -70.15
N LEU A 136 -19.54 -11.14 -69.34
CA LEU A 136 -20.48 -12.15 -69.81
C LEU A 136 -21.61 -11.53 -70.65
N VAL A 137 -22.14 -10.37 -70.23
CA VAL A 137 -23.12 -9.61 -71.02
C VAL A 137 -22.52 -9.14 -72.34
N ALA A 138 -21.29 -8.62 -72.33
CA ALA A 138 -20.60 -8.19 -73.55
C ALA A 138 -20.39 -9.35 -74.54
N LEU A 139 -19.98 -10.53 -74.05
CA LEU A 139 -19.83 -11.75 -74.85
C LEU A 139 -21.16 -12.23 -75.43
N ILE A 140 -22.24 -12.20 -74.64
CA ILE A 140 -23.60 -12.54 -75.10
C ILE A 140 -24.03 -11.60 -76.24
N GLU A 141 -23.83 -10.29 -76.07
CA GLU A 141 -24.22 -9.31 -77.09
C GLU A 141 -23.37 -9.47 -78.36
N GLN A 142 -22.07 -9.75 -78.22
CA GLN A 142 -21.21 -10.04 -79.36
C GLN A 142 -21.64 -11.32 -80.11
N ALA A 143 -22.01 -12.38 -79.40
CA ALA A 143 -22.53 -13.61 -80.00
C ALA A 143 -23.85 -13.35 -80.75
N ARG A 144 -24.74 -12.54 -80.16
CA ARG A 144 -25.99 -12.12 -80.77
C ARG A 144 -25.76 -11.34 -82.07
N MET A 145 -24.84 -10.36 -82.07
CA MET A 145 -24.48 -9.61 -83.28
C MET A 145 -23.90 -10.50 -84.39
N LYS A 146 -23.17 -11.56 -84.01
CA LYS A 146 -22.63 -12.56 -84.95
C LYS A 146 -23.66 -13.61 -85.39
N GLY A 147 -24.91 -13.52 -84.95
CA GLY A 147 -25.98 -14.46 -85.32
C GLY A 147 -25.85 -15.86 -84.70
N LEU A 148 -25.03 -16.02 -83.66
CA LEU A 148 -24.87 -17.29 -82.94
C LEU A 148 -26.05 -17.49 -81.98
N ASP A 149 -26.83 -18.54 -82.19
CA ASP A 149 -27.91 -18.94 -81.28
C ASP A 149 -27.32 -19.58 -80.02
N LEU A 150 -27.22 -18.80 -78.95
CA LEU A 150 -26.67 -19.22 -77.65
C LEU A 150 -27.38 -20.44 -77.06
N ARG A 151 -28.64 -20.71 -77.44
CA ARG A 151 -29.37 -21.92 -77.01
C ARG A 151 -28.78 -23.20 -77.61
N LYS A 152 -28.21 -23.13 -78.82
CA LYS A 152 -27.56 -24.26 -79.48
C LYS A 152 -26.18 -24.54 -78.88
N LEU A 153 -25.45 -23.50 -78.47
CA LEU A 153 -24.12 -23.60 -77.84
C LEU A 153 -24.14 -24.27 -76.45
N ASN A 154 -25.14 -23.96 -75.61
CA ASN A 154 -25.30 -24.63 -74.30
C ASN A 154 -25.78 -26.09 -74.45
N ALA A 155 -26.55 -26.39 -75.49
CA ALA A 155 -26.97 -27.75 -75.81
C ALA A 155 -25.79 -28.61 -76.29
N THR A 156 -24.89 -28.07 -77.13
CA THR A 156 -23.69 -28.80 -77.60
C THR A 156 -22.64 -28.99 -76.50
N LYS A 157 -22.42 -28.01 -75.61
CA LYS A 157 -21.51 -28.18 -74.47
C LYS A 157 -22.01 -29.19 -73.42
N SER A 158 -23.31 -29.35 -73.27
CA SER A 158 -23.88 -30.40 -72.39
C SER A 158 -23.75 -31.81 -73.00
N LEU A 159 -23.49 -31.91 -74.31
CA LEU A 159 -23.22 -33.16 -75.02
C LEU A 159 -21.71 -33.50 -75.14
N GLU A 160 -20.81 -32.51 -75.03
CA GLU A 160 -19.35 -32.72 -75.00
C GLU A 160 -18.77 -32.91 -73.57
N GLY A 161 -19.59 -32.76 -72.53
CA GLY A 161 -19.19 -32.92 -71.12
C GLY A 161 -19.48 -34.29 -70.49
N ALA A 162 -19.85 -35.31 -71.26
CA ALA A 162 -19.93 -36.70 -70.80
C ALA A 162 -18.67 -37.44 -71.27
N PRO A 163 -17.71 -37.65 -70.36
CA PRO A 163 -17.52 -38.98 -69.77
C PRO A 163 -17.87 -39.07 -68.28
#